data_AF-A0A367F0G7-F1
#
_entry.id   AF-A0A367F0G7-F1
#
_cell.length_a   1.000
_cell.length_b   1.000
_cell.length_c   1.000
_cell.angle_alpha   90.00
_cell.angle_beta   90.00
_cell.angle_gamma   90.00
#
_symmetry.space_group_name_H-M   'P 1'
#
loop_
_entity.id
_entity.type
_entity.pdbx_description
1 polymer ?
#
loop_
_entity_poly.entity_id
_entity_poly.type
_entity_poly.pdbx_seq_one_letter_code
_entity_poly.pdbx_strand_id
1 'polypeptide(L)'
;MKRTVTRLADGRELIYFDRRDDADRGAPDTRELPARPPASELRHDPIMDEWIAVAGHRQDRTFLPPADQCPLCPSAPGRQTEIPSPEYDVAVFENRFPSFSQREGAYDEPGGLSEVRPGMGRCEVVCFTSEHDSSFAALSPEQVDLVLTAWADRTAELSTLAGVEQVFCFENRGAEIGITLSHPHGQIYAYPYVTPRTRQMLASAARYRERTGGDLFADVLAAERKAETRVVAANEHWTAFVPAAARWPFEVHVYLNRRVPDLGSLDAEERAAFGPLYTGVLRRLDGLFGVPMPYVAAWHQAPVREGRDLAYLHLQLFSIRRAPQKLKYLAGSESAMGAFVNDVLPEEAARQLRTQDNF
;
A
#
# COMPACT_ATOMS: atom_id res chain seq x y z
N MET A 1 -23.21 2.70 4.93
CA MET A 1 -21.84 3.25 4.80
C MET A 1 -21.97 4.64 4.23
N LYS A 2 -21.39 5.62 4.91
CA LYS A 2 -21.42 7.02 4.51
C LYS A 2 -20.03 7.49 4.10
N ARG A 3 -19.96 8.12 2.93
CA ARG A 3 -18.77 8.82 2.44
C ARG A 3 -18.99 10.32 2.63
N THR A 4 -18.13 10.98 3.41
CA THR A 4 -18.23 12.43 3.65
C THR A 4 -16.95 13.13 3.22
N VAL A 5 -17.06 14.09 2.32
CA VAL A 5 -15.92 14.91 1.86
C VAL A 5 -15.95 16.25 2.56
N THR A 6 -14.82 16.65 3.12
CA THR A 6 -14.57 17.98 3.70
C THR A 6 -13.19 18.48 3.28
N ARG A 7 -12.77 19.63 3.80
CA ARG A 7 -11.47 20.25 3.52
C ARG A 7 -10.73 20.58 4.80
N LEU A 8 -9.42 20.37 4.76
CA LEU A 8 -8.45 20.84 5.75
C LEU A 8 -8.22 22.35 5.58
N ALA A 9 -7.61 22.97 6.60
CA ALA A 9 -7.39 24.42 6.65
C ALA A 9 -6.52 24.94 5.49
N ASP A 10 -5.64 24.10 4.94
CA ASP A 10 -4.80 24.40 3.78
C ASP A 10 -5.44 24.03 2.42
N GLY A 11 -6.73 23.68 2.43
CA GLY A 11 -7.52 23.35 1.25
C GLY A 11 -7.35 21.92 0.74
N ARG A 12 -6.51 21.08 1.38
CA ARG A 12 -6.45 19.64 1.07
C ARG A 12 -7.78 18.97 1.36
N GLU A 13 -8.11 17.98 0.55
CA GLU A 13 -9.31 17.15 0.73
C GLU A 13 -9.12 16.18 1.91
N LEU A 14 -10.17 16.01 2.70
CA LEU A 14 -10.31 14.99 3.74
C LEU A 14 -11.61 14.24 3.50
N ILE A 15 -11.55 12.91 3.45
CA ILE A 15 -12.66 12.03 3.14
C ILE A 15 -12.82 11.05 4.28
N TYR A 16 -14.01 11.00 4.87
CA TYR A 16 -14.38 10.02 5.87
C TYR A 16 -15.20 8.90 5.23
N PHE A 17 -14.88 7.66 5.61
CA PHE A 17 -15.70 6.49 5.31
C PHE A 17 -16.18 5.93 6.64
N ASP A 18 -17.50 5.99 6.84
CA ASP A 18 -18.14 5.66 8.12
C ASP A 18 -19.08 4.47 7.94
N ARG A 19 -19.06 3.54 8.91
CA ARG A 19 -19.97 2.40 8.93
C ARG A 19 -21.41 2.84 9.16
N ARG A 20 -21.58 3.89 9.96
CA ARG A 20 -22.88 4.47 10.31
C ARG A 20 -23.25 5.65 9.42
N ASP A 21 -24.52 5.72 9.03
CA ASP A 21 -25.01 6.78 8.15
C ASP A 21 -25.32 8.11 8.91
N ASP A 22 -25.38 8.06 10.24
CA ASP A 22 -25.64 9.22 11.10
C ASP A 22 -24.36 9.92 11.60
N ALA A 23 -23.17 9.46 11.20
CA ALA A 23 -21.90 10.07 11.58
C ALA A 23 -21.83 11.55 11.16
N ASP A 24 -21.50 12.45 12.08
CA ASP A 24 -21.28 13.87 11.83
C ASP A 24 -19.78 14.15 11.65
N ARG A 25 -19.44 14.82 10.53
CA ARG A 25 -18.07 15.18 10.14
C ARG A 25 -17.94 16.69 9.87
N GLY A 26 -18.79 17.50 10.50
CA GLY A 26 -18.82 18.96 10.34
C GLY A 26 -17.75 19.75 11.10
N ALA A 27 -16.92 19.09 11.92
CA ALA A 27 -15.86 19.76 12.68
C ALA A 27 -14.84 20.43 11.73
N PRO A 28 -14.61 21.76 11.84
CA PRO A 28 -13.68 22.46 10.97
C PRO A 28 -12.23 22.23 11.40
N ASP A 29 -11.32 22.15 10.44
CA ASP A 29 -9.89 22.29 10.70
C ASP A 29 -9.54 23.77 10.90
N THR A 30 -9.02 24.12 12.08
CA THR A 30 -8.68 25.50 12.45
C THR A 30 -7.17 25.75 12.54
N ARG A 31 -6.34 24.80 12.10
CA ARG A 31 -4.88 24.93 12.21
C ARG A 31 -4.35 26.02 11.28
N GLU A 32 -3.36 26.77 11.75
CA GLU A 32 -2.56 27.65 10.90
C GLU A 32 -1.43 26.84 10.27
N LEU A 33 -1.48 26.66 8.95
CA LEU A 33 -0.54 25.83 8.20
C LEU A 33 0.26 26.69 7.20
N PRO A 34 1.56 26.39 6.98
CA PRO A 34 2.34 27.04 5.95
C PRO A 34 1.81 26.70 4.55
N ALA A 35 2.25 27.45 3.56
CA ALA A 35 1.94 27.18 2.16
C ALA A 35 2.36 25.75 1.76
N ARG A 36 1.56 25.15 0.89
CA ARG A 36 1.82 23.80 0.38
C ARG A 36 3.02 23.81 -0.58
N PRO A 37 3.93 22.81 -0.51
CA PRO A 37 5.08 22.76 -1.40
C PRO A 37 4.64 22.49 -2.85
N PRO A 38 5.40 22.91 -3.88
CA PRO A 38 5.10 22.57 -5.28
C PRO A 38 5.18 21.05 -5.54
N ALA A 39 4.81 20.59 -6.74
CA ALA A 39 5.05 19.19 -7.11
C ALA A 39 6.55 18.88 -7.16
N SER A 40 6.88 17.60 -7.01
CA SER A 40 8.23 17.08 -7.24
C SER A 40 8.63 17.15 -8.71
N GLU A 41 9.91 16.99 -8.96
CA GLU A 41 10.45 16.77 -10.30
C GLU A 41 10.46 15.28 -10.61
N LEU A 42 10.13 14.90 -11.85
CA LEU A 42 10.48 13.58 -12.38
C LEU A 42 11.67 13.73 -13.29
N ARG A 43 12.66 12.86 -13.13
CA ARG A 43 13.81 12.74 -14.02
C ARG A 43 13.85 11.36 -14.62
N HIS A 44 13.98 11.27 -15.94
CA HIS A 44 14.14 9.99 -16.63
C HIS A 44 15.60 9.54 -16.58
N ASP A 45 15.81 8.29 -16.16
CA ASP A 45 17.06 7.57 -16.33
C ASP A 45 17.04 6.86 -17.69
N PRO A 46 17.85 7.31 -18.68
CA PRO A 46 17.86 6.71 -20.01
C PRO A 46 18.54 5.34 -20.07
N ILE A 47 19.30 4.93 -19.04
CA ILE A 47 20.01 3.65 -19.00
C ILE A 47 19.05 2.54 -18.56
N MET A 48 18.31 2.79 -17.48
CA MET A 48 17.34 1.83 -16.92
C MET A 48 15.94 2.00 -17.50
N ASP A 49 15.71 3.09 -18.24
CA ASP A 49 14.39 3.51 -18.72
C ASP A 49 13.40 3.64 -17.55
N GLU A 50 13.78 4.39 -16.53
CA GLU A 50 12.98 4.56 -15.30
C GLU A 50 12.73 6.03 -14.96
N TRP A 51 11.56 6.31 -14.38
CA TRP A 51 11.24 7.62 -13.85
C TRP A 51 11.56 7.71 -12.36
N ILE A 52 12.40 8.67 -11.99
CA ILE A 52 12.82 8.93 -10.62
C ILE A 52 12.16 10.22 -10.12
N ALA A 53 11.43 10.12 -9.01
CA ALA A 53 10.85 11.27 -8.34
C ALA A 53 11.87 11.95 -7.43
N VAL A 54 12.19 13.22 -7.72
CA VAL A 54 13.06 14.08 -6.93
C VAL A 54 12.20 15.09 -6.17
N ALA A 55 12.02 14.85 -4.87
CA ALA A 55 11.15 15.64 -4.00
C ALA A 55 11.96 16.31 -2.89
N GLY A 56 12.72 17.35 -3.24
CA GLY A 56 13.65 18.04 -2.35
C GLY A 56 12.99 18.64 -1.08
N HIS A 57 11.73 19.08 -1.18
CA HIS A 57 10.94 19.60 -0.06
C HIS A 57 10.64 18.58 1.05
N ARG A 58 10.92 17.29 0.82
CA ARG A 58 10.65 16.22 1.80
C ARG A 58 11.69 16.10 2.90
N GLN A 59 12.80 16.85 2.84
CA GLN A 59 13.84 16.83 3.89
C GLN A 59 13.29 17.28 5.26
N ASP A 60 12.33 18.21 5.27
CA ASP A 60 11.73 18.77 6.49
C ASP A 60 10.51 17.99 7.02
N ARG A 61 10.33 16.73 6.58
CA ARG A 61 9.18 15.92 7.01
C ARG A 61 9.25 15.65 8.51
N THR A 62 8.12 15.79 9.20
CA THR A 62 7.98 15.43 10.62
C THR A 62 8.53 14.02 10.89
N PHE A 63 9.57 13.95 11.71
CA PHE A 63 10.24 12.71 12.07
C PHE A 63 9.85 12.29 13.49
N LEU A 64 9.11 11.17 13.61
CA LEU A 64 8.74 10.52 14.88
C LEU A 64 8.23 11.50 15.96
N PRO A 65 7.09 12.18 15.75
CA PRO A 65 6.47 12.94 16.83
C PRO A 65 6.08 11.96 17.96
N PRO A 66 6.16 12.35 19.24
CA PRO A 66 5.64 11.53 20.31
C PRO A 66 4.13 11.27 20.13
N ALA A 67 3.60 10.21 20.73
CA ALA A 67 2.22 9.74 20.48
C ALA A 67 1.15 10.82 20.77
N ASP A 68 1.40 11.67 21.76
CA ASP A 68 0.55 12.82 22.10
C ASP A 68 0.52 13.91 21.03
N GLN A 69 1.45 13.88 20.08
CA GLN A 69 1.56 14.77 18.91
C GLN A 69 1.28 14.04 17.58
N CYS A 70 0.67 12.86 17.63
CA CYS A 70 0.34 12.11 16.43
C CYS A 70 -0.64 12.90 15.53
N PRO A 71 -0.27 13.23 14.27
CA PRO A 71 -1.14 13.96 13.36
C PRO A 71 -2.32 13.13 12.85
N LEU A 72 -2.32 11.82 13.08
CA LEU A 72 -3.34 10.88 12.61
C LEU A 72 -4.38 10.56 13.70
N CYS A 73 -4.14 10.94 14.95
CA CYS A 73 -5.16 10.82 16.00
C CYS A 73 -6.33 11.78 15.73
N PRO A 74 -7.53 11.48 16.24
CA PRO A 74 -8.59 12.47 16.31
C PRO A 74 -8.17 13.73 17.08
N SER A 75 -8.64 14.89 16.62
CA SER A 75 -8.44 16.15 17.32
C SER A 75 -9.22 16.19 18.64
N ALA A 76 -8.67 16.87 19.64
CA ALA A 76 -9.26 17.06 20.96
C ALA A 76 -9.04 18.51 21.43
N PRO A 77 -9.77 19.01 22.45
CA PRO A 77 -9.52 20.34 23.00
C PRO A 77 -8.03 20.52 23.36
N GLY A 78 -7.41 21.57 22.80
CA GLY A 78 -5.98 21.84 22.99
C GLY A 78 -5.02 21.02 22.11
N ARG A 79 -5.53 20.11 21.27
CA ARG A 79 -4.72 19.29 20.34
C ARG A 79 -5.41 19.14 18.99
N GLN A 80 -4.93 19.87 18.00
CA GLN A 80 -5.43 19.80 16.62
C GLN A 80 -4.51 18.91 15.77
N THR A 81 -5.09 18.07 14.92
CA THR A 81 -4.40 17.07 14.09
C THR A 81 -4.86 17.17 12.62
N GLU A 82 -4.40 16.28 11.74
CA GLU A 82 -4.91 16.20 10.35
C GLU A 82 -6.37 15.72 10.28
N ILE A 83 -6.98 15.35 11.42
CA ILE A 83 -8.34 14.85 11.51
C ILE A 83 -9.10 15.68 12.55
N PRO A 84 -9.85 16.72 12.12
CA PRO A 84 -10.57 17.61 13.04
C PRO A 84 -11.69 16.93 13.83
N SER A 85 -12.28 15.87 13.27
CA SER A 85 -13.31 15.07 13.93
C SER A 85 -12.75 14.39 15.21
N PRO A 86 -13.53 14.34 16.31
CA PRO A 86 -13.11 13.71 17.57
C PRO A 86 -13.07 12.17 17.52
N GLU A 87 -13.62 11.58 16.47
CA GLU A 87 -13.58 10.14 16.16
C GLU A 87 -13.68 9.92 14.65
N TYR A 88 -13.32 8.74 14.16
CA TYR A 88 -13.54 8.32 12.77
C TYR A 88 -13.39 6.80 12.63
N ASP A 89 -14.08 6.20 11.66
CA ASP A 89 -13.83 4.80 11.31
C ASP A 89 -12.63 4.71 10.34
N VAL A 90 -12.71 5.31 9.15
CA VAL A 90 -11.60 5.47 8.21
C VAL A 90 -11.54 6.93 7.73
N ALA A 91 -10.32 7.48 7.66
CA ALA A 91 -10.08 8.83 7.15
C ALA A 91 -9.00 8.81 6.07
N VAL A 92 -9.24 9.50 4.96
CA VAL A 92 -8.31 9.62 3.83
C VAL A 92 -8.06 11.09 3.53
N PHE A 93 -6.80 11.50 3.40
CA PHE A 93 -6.48 12.89 3.04
C PHE A 93 -5.18 12.97 2.24
N GLU A 94 -5.03 14.05 1.47
CA GLU A 94 -3.79 14.33 0.73
C GLU A 94 -2.62 14.48 1.71
N ASN A 95 -1.51 13.79 1.44
CA ASN A 95 -0.31 13.87 2.27
C ASN A 95 0.26 15.30 2.25
N ARG A 96 0.55 15.85 3.44
CA ARG A 96 1.11 17.21 3.60
C ARG A 96 2.43 17.42 2.89
N PHE A 97 3.25 16.38 2.84
CA PHE A 97 4.56 16.38 2.17
C PHE A 97 4.52 15.32 1.06
N PRO A 98 3.79 15.55 -0.04
CA PRO A 98 3.55 14.49 -1.02
C PRO A 98 4.79 14.29 -1.91
N SER A 99 5.02 13.05 -2.35
CA SER A 99 6.01 12.76 -3.40
C SER A 99 5.50 13.13 -4.79
N PHE A 100 4.18 13.20 -5.00
CA PHE A 100 3.54 13.60 -6.26
C PHE A 100 2.32 14.48 -5.95
N SER A 101 2.09 15.52 -6.73
CA SER A 101 0.92 16.39 -6.55
C SER A 101 0.45 16.97 -7.87
N GLN A 102 -0.81 17.40 -7.94
CA GLN A 102 -1.39 18.11 -9.10
C GLN A 102 -1.02 19.60 -9.13
N ARG A 103 -0.05 20.03 -8.31
CA ARG A 103 0.39 21.43 -8.24
C ARG A 103 1.47 21.67 -9.29
N GLU A 104 1.32 22.71 -10.08
CA GLU A 104 2.36 23.14 -11.01
C GLU A 104 3.58 23.68 -10.24
N GLY A 105 4.76 23.51 -10.82
CA GLY A 105 6.02 24.03 -10.33
C GLY A 105 6.92 24.41 -11.50
N ALA A 106 7.85 25.33 -11.26
CA ALA A 106 8.95 25.60 -12.19
C ALA A 106 10.11 24.67 -11.83
N TYR A 107 10.72 24.08 -12.85
CA TYR A 107 11.83 23.14 -12.69
C TYR A 107 12.93 23.51 -13.66
N ASP A 108 14.16 23.49 -13.18
CA ASP A 108 15.32 23.71 -14.03
C ASP A 108 15.61 22.44 -14.83
N GLU A 109 15.95 22.60 -16.10
CA GLU A 109 16.46 21.49 -16.90
C GLU A 109 17.84 21.08 -16.34
N PRO A 110 18.02 19.83 -15.90
CA PRO A 110 19.30 19.37 -15.35
C PRO A 110 20.39 19.25 -16.42
N GLY A 111 20.03 19.40 -17.70
CA GLY A 111 20.89 19.16 -18.86
C GLY A 111 21.14 17.67 -19.13
N GLY A 112 21.76 17.36 -20.27
CA GLY A 112 22.09 15.99 -20.67
C GLY A 112 20.95 15.26 -21.39
N LEU A 113 20.91 13.92 -21.27
CA LEU A 113 19.92 13.06 -21.92
C LEU A 113 18.67 12.77 -21.06
N SER A 114 18.61 13.30 -19.84
CA SER A 114 17.50 13.06 -18.93
C SER A 114 16.34 14.02 -19.20
N GLU A 115 15.20 13.46 -19.62
CA GLU A 115 13.94 14.19 -19.69
C GLU A 115 13.50 14.60 -18.27
N VAL A 116 12.98 15.82 -18.13
CA VAL A 116 12.37 16.32 -16.90
C VAL A 116 10.94 16.74 -17.14
N ARG A 117 10.06 16.33 -16.23
CA ARG A 117 8.66 16.72 -16.23
C ARG A 117 8.13 16.86 -14.81
N PRO A 118 7.03 17.60 -14.60
CA PRO A 118 6.41 17.70 -13.28
C PRO A 118 5.95 16.34 -12.76
N GLY A 119 6.08 16.10 -11.46
CA GLY A 119 5.56 14.95 -10.73
C GLY A 119 4.04 14.99 -10.54
N MET A 120 3.31 15.09 -11.65
CA MET A 120 1.84 15.20 -11.68
C MET A 120 1.20 13.90 -11.18
N GLY A 121 0.73 13.92 -9.94
CA GLY A 121 0.11 12.76 -9.34
C GLY A 121 -0.56 13.12 -8.04
N ARG A 122 -0.69 12.16 -7.13
CA ARG A 122 -1.25 12.42 -5.80
C ARG A 122 -0.74 11.40 -4.79
N CYS A 123 -0.44 11.87 -3.59
CA CYS A 123 -0.14 11.01 -2.45
C CYS A 123 -1.19 11.21 -1.38
N GLU A 124 -1.80 10.13 -0.90
CA GLU A 124 -2.79 10.17 0.18
C GLU A 124 -2.35 9.31 1.36
N VAL A 125 -2.81 9.68 2.54
CA VAL A 125 -2.73 8.88 3.77
C VAL A 125 -4.10 8.27 4.02
N VAL A 126 -4.15 7.00 4.42
CA VAL A 126 -5.38 6.26 4.75
C VAL A 126 -5.28 5.79 6.20
N CYS A 127 -5.94 6.47 7.13
CA CYS A 127 -5.99 6.08 8.53
C CYS A 127 -7.05 4.98 8.72
N PHE A 128 -6.65 3.83 9.25
CA PHE A 128 -7.51 2.64 9.30
C PHE A 128 -8.48 2.61 10.47
N THR A 129 -8.24 3.39 11.51
CA THR A 129 -9.01 3.46 12.76
C THR A 129 -8.61 4.71 13.55
N SER A 130 -9.47 5.22 14.43
CA SER A 130 -9.15 6.25 15.43
C SER A 130 -8.22 5.76 16.54
N GLU A 131 -8.13 4.45 16.75
CA GLU A 131 -7.37 3.84 17.84
C GLU A 131 -5.85 3.83 17.56
N HIS A 132 -5.10 4.65 18.30
CA HIS A 132 -3.68 4.88 18.08
C HIS A 132 -2.81 3.63 18.24
N ASP A 133 -3.05 2.85 19.30
CA ASP A 133 -2.22 1.68 19.67
C ASP A 133 -2.69 0.38 18.99
N SER A 134 -3.60 0.48 18.01
CA SER A 134 -4.11 -0.68 17.28
C SER A 134 -3.14 -1.14 16.18
N SER A 135 -3.57 -2.08 15.34
CA SER A 135 -2.85 -2.50 14.12
C SER A 135 -3.84 -3.06 13.11
N PHE A 136 -3.43 -3.21 11.84
CA PHE A 136 -4.29 -3.82 10.82
C PHE A 136 -4.76 -5.23 11.25
N ALA A 137 -3.89 -6.02 11.89
CA ALA A 137 -4.19 -7.36 12.39
C ALA A 137 -5.27 -7.39 13.49
N ALA A 138 -5.51 -6.27 14.17
CA ALA A 138 -6.48 -6.14 15.25
C ALA A 138 -7.84 -5.57 14.78
N LEU A 139 -7.97 -5.18 13.51
CA LEU A 139 -9.22 -4.64 12.97
C LEU A 139 -10.31 -5.73 12.91
N SER A 140 -11.56 -5.33 13.13
CA SER A 140 -12.70 -6.22 12.91
C SER A 140 -12.94 -6.46 11.41
N PRO A 141 -13.63 -7.55 11.02
CA PRO A 141 -13.94 -7.81 9.62
C PRO A 141 -14.64 -6.63 8.91
N GLU A 142 -15.57 -5.96 9.59
CA GLU A 142 -16.30 -4.79 9.07
C GLU A 142 -15.38 -3.59 8.87
N GLN A 143 -14.41 -3.41 9.77
CA GLN A 143 -13.42 -2.34 9.66
C GLN A 143 -12.47 -2.60 8.48
N VAL A 144 -12.07 -3.85 8.26
CA VAL A 144 -11.26 -4.22 7.08
C VAL A 144 -12.04 -4.01 5.79
N ASP A 145 -13.31 -4.40 5.73
CA ASP A 145 -14.17 -4.14 4.56
C ASP A 145 -14.31 -2.63 4.27
N LEU A 146 -14.42 -1.80 5.31
CA LEU A 146 -14.46 -0.34 5.15
C LEU A 146 -13.14 0.21 4.59
N VAL A 147 -11.99 -0.31 5.03
CA VAL A 147 -10.67 0.07 4.48
C VAL A 147 -10.54 -0.37 3.01
N LEU A 148 -10.97 -1.58 2.66
CA LEU A 148 -11.00 -2.03 1.25
C LEU A 148 -11.91 -1.12 0.40
N THR A 149 -13.05 -0.73 0.95
CA THR A 149 -13.99 0.17 0.28
C THR A 149 -13.38 1.55 0.06
N ALA A 150 -12.68 2.09 1.06
CA ALA A 150 -11.94 3.34 0.90
C ALA A 150 -10.87 3.22 -0.20
N TRP A 151 -10.06 2.16 -0.21
CA TRP A 151 -9.06 1.96 -1.27
C TRP A 151 -9.67 1.77 -2.67
N ALA A 152 -10.83 1.10 -2.78
CA ALA A 152 -11.54 0.94 -4.04
C ALA A 152 -12.08 2.30 -4.54
N ASP A 153 -12.72 3.08 -3.67
CA ASP A 153 -13.20 4.44 -3.97
C ASP A 153 -12.06 5.34 -4.43
N ARG A 154 -10.97 5.40 -3.65
CA ARG A 154 -9.79 6.19 -3.99
C ARG A 154 -9.14 5.72 -5.28
N THR A 155 -9.05 4.41 -5.52
CA THR A 155 -8.56 3.87 -6.79
C THR A 155 -9.37 4.40 -7.96
N ALA A 156 -10.70 4.33 -7.88
CA ALA A 156 -11.57 4.80 -8.94
C ALA A 156 -11.40 6.30 -9.20
N GLU A 157 -11.45 7.14 -8.15
CA GLU A 157 -11.32 8.60 -8.29
C GLU A 157 -9.94 9.03 -8.80
N LEU A 158 -8.86 8.50 -8.19
CA LEU A 158 -7.49 8.86 -8.58
C LEU A 158 -7.17 8.43 -10.01
N SER A 159 -7.78 7.36 -10.50
CA SER A 159 -7.63 6.89 -11.90
C SER A 159 -8.27 7.84 -12.93
N THR A 160 -9.15 8.75 -12.50
CA THR A 160 -9.73 9.78 -13.39
C THR A 160 -8.86 11.03 -13.52
N LEU A 161 -7.86 11.19 -12.64
CA LEU A 161 -6.99 12.37 -12.65
C LEU A 161 -6.12 12.39 -13.91
N ALA A 162 -6.01 13.55 -14.53
CA ALA A 162 -5.12 13.75 -15.66
C ALA A 162 -3.67 13.44 -15.28
N GLY A 163 -2.98 12.74 -16.17
CA GLY A 163 -1.58 12.33 -15.99
C GLY A 163 -1.35 11.13 -15.07
N VAL A 164 -2.34 10.64 -14.32
CA VAL A 164 -2.17 9.44 -13.48
C VAL A 164 -2.24 8.18 -14.33
N GLU A 165 -1.19 7.37 -14.25
CA GLU A 165 -1.02 6.12 -15.00
C GLU A 165 -1.11 4.87 -14.12
N GLN A 166 -0.84 4.98 -12.82
CA GLN A 166 -0.94 3.85 -11.88
C GLN A 166 -1.36 4.31 -10.49
N VAL A 167 -2.33 3.64 -9.88
CA VAL A 167 -2.70 3.82 -8.47
C VAL A 167 -2.18 2.65 -7.64
N PHE A 168 -1.50 2.96 -6.54
CA PHE A 168 -0.81 1.98 -5.69
C PHE A 168 -1.19 2.20 -4.22
N CYS A 169 -1.97 1.29 -3.67
CA CYS A 169 -2.37 1.27 -2.26
C CYS A 169 -1.42 0.38 -1.47
N PHE A 170 -0.82 0.89 -0.39
CA PHE A 170 0.14 0.14 0.41
C PHE A 170 0.11 0.54 1.88
N GLU A 171 0.66 -0.33 2.72
CA GLU A 171 0.91 -0.12 4.14
C GLU A 171 2.39 -0.45 4.40
N ASN A 172 3.02 0.37 5.22
CA ASN A 172 4.24 -0.01 5.92
C ASN A 172 3.84 -0.16 7.39
N ARG A 173 4.32 -1.22 8.07
CA ARG A 173 4.28 -1.38 9.54
C ARG A 173 5.67 -1.67 10.15
N GLY A 174 6.00 -1.07 11.30
CA GLY A 174 7.30 -1.19 11.99
C GLY A 174 8.35 -0.10 11.71
N ALA A 175 9.05 0.37 12.74
CA ALA A 175 10.06 1.43 12.63
C ALA A 175 11.28 1.01 11.79
N GLU A 176 11.58 -0.30 11.78
CA GLU A 176 12.73 -0.90 11.09
C GLU A 176 12.65 -0.79 9.56
N ILE A 177 11.48 -0.47 9.01
CA ILE A 177 11.25 -0.25 7.58
C ILE A 177 10.98 1.23 7.24
N GLY A 178 11.38 2.15 8.12
CA GLY A 178 11.37 3.59 7.84
C GLY A 178 10.06 4.31 8.11
N ILE A 179 9.19 3.73 8.94
CA ILE A 179 7.95 4.40 9.36
C ILE A 179 8.24 5.41 10.46
N THR A 180 7.63 6.57 10.31
CA THR A 180 7.77 7.70 11.24
C THR A 180 6.52 7.95 12.08
N LEU A 181 5.45 7.18 11.93
CA LEU A 181 4.18 7.31 12.66
C LEU A 181 3.66 5.92 13.07
N SER A 182 3.44 5.71 14.37
CA SER A 182 2.96 4.44 14.95
C SER A 182 1.49 4.13 14.65
N HIS A 183 0.66 5.17 14.47
CA HIS A 183 -0.77 5.04 14.25
C HIS A 183 -1.08 4.17 13.00
N PRO A 184 -2.03 3.21 13.05
CA PRO A 184 -2.38 2.36 11.91
C PRO A 184 -2.82 3.15 10.67
N HIS A 185 -1.99 3.14 9.64
CA HIS A 185 -2.28 3.83 8.39
C HIS A 185 -1.61 3.19 7.18
N GLY A 186 -2.27 3.32 6.04
CA GLY A 186 -1.73 3.07 4.72
C GLY A 186 -1.51 4.37 3.96
N GLN A 187 -1.08 4.22 2.72
CA GLN A 187 -0.85 5.29 1.78
C GLN A 187 -1.35 4.88 0.40
N ILE A 188 -1.67 5.88 -0.42
CA ILE A 188 -1.98 5.70 -1.83
C ILE A 188 -1.09 6.61 -2.63
N TYR A 189 -0.32 6.05 -3.56
CA TYR A 189 0.43 6.82 -4.54
C TYR A 189 -0.22 6.66 -5.90
N ALA A 190 -0.69 7.77 -6.46
CA ALA A 190 -1.14 7.90 -7.84
C ALA A 190 0.04 8.43 -8.67
N TYR A 191 0.70 7.51 -9.39
CA TYR A 191 1.92 7.76 -10.14
C TYR A 191 1.62 8.30 -11.55
N PRO A 192 2.43 9.25 -12.06
CA PRO A 192 2.41 9.72 -13.46
C PRO A 192 3.03 8.77 -14.50
N TYR A 193 3.32 7.54 -14.09
CA TYR A 193 3.94 6.53 -14.94
C TYR A 193 3.60 5.15 -14.40
N VAL A 194 3.67 4.14 -15.26
CA VAL A 194 3.62 2.74 -14.84
C VAL A 194 4.95 2.40 -14.20
N THR A 195 4.90 2.00 -12.92
CA THR A 195 6.08 1.74 -12.11
C THR A 195 6.93 0.60 -12.68
N PRO A 196 8.27 0.60 -12.47
CA PRO A 196 9.17 -0.40 -13.05
C PRO A 196 8.75 -1.85 -12.76
N ARG A 197 8.34 -2.14 -11.52
CA ARG A 197 7.88 -3.48 -11.11
C ARG A 197 6.60 -3.90 -11.82
N THR A 198 5.66 -2.98 -12.03
CA THR A 198 4.43 -3.28 -12.79
C THR A 198 4.72 -3.51 -14.26
N ARG A 199 5.56 -2.70 -14.90
CA ARG A 199 5.99 -2.93 -16.30
C ARG A 199 6.63 -4.30 -16.47
N GLN A 200 7.53 -4.69 -15.55
CA GLN A 200 8.18 -6.00 -15.58
C GLN A 200 7.17 -7.15 -15.45
N MET A 201 6.20 -7.03 -14.54
CA MET A 201 5.14 -8.03 -14.35
C MET A 201 4.27 -8.18 -15.60
N LEU A 202 3.80 -7.06 -16.18
CA LEU A 202 2.97 -7.07 -17.38
C LEU A 202 3.72 -7.63 -18.59
N ALA A 203 5.00 -7.26 -18.78
CA ALA A 203 5.82 -7.82 -19.84
C ALA A 203 6.02 -9.34 -19.68
N SER A 204 6.16 -9.83 -18.45
CA SER A 204 6.24 -11.27 -18.17
C SER A 204 4.93 -11.99 -18.48
N ALA A 205 3.79 -11.42 -18.06
CA ALA A 205 2.47 -11.95 -18.33
C ALA A 205 2.16 -11.97 -19.84
N ALA A 206 2.55 -10.92 -20.57
CA ALA A 206 2.43 -10.86 -22.03
C ALA A 206 3.20 -11.99 -22.72
N ARG A 207 4.49 -12.17 -22.41
CA ARG A 207 5.31 -13.25 -22.97
C ARG A 207 4.78 -14.65 -22.61
N TYR A 208 4.26 -14.81 -21.40
CA TYR A 208 3.65 -16.07 -20.99
C TYR A 208 2.42 -16.38 -21.83
N ARG A 209 1.49 -15.42 -21.95
CA ARG A 209 0.27 -15.55 -22.73
C ARG A 209 0.55 -15.82 -24.21
N GLU A 210 1.55 -15.17 -24.80
CA GLU A 210 1.98 -15.44 -26.17
C GLU A 210 2.46 -16.89 -26.35
N ARG A 211 3.17 -17.43 -25.37
CA ARG A 211 3.74 -18.78 -25.42
C ARG A 211 2.73 -19.89 -25.10
N THR A 212 1.78 -19.66 -24.20
CA THR A 212 0.90 -20.70 -23.65
C THR A 212 -0.58 -20.51 -23.96
N GLY A 213 -0.99 -19.30 -24.35
CA GLY A 213 -2.39 -18.88 -24.42
C GLY A 213 -3.06 -18.66 -23.05
N GLY A 214 -2.35 -18.91 -21.94
CA GLY A 214 -2.88 -18.83 -20.57
C GLY A 214 -2.65 -17.47 -19.89
N ASP A 215 -3.17 -17.37 -18.66
CA ASP A 215 -2.94 -16.22 -17.77
C ASP A 215 -1.88 -16.59 -16.73
N LEU A 216 -0.74 -15.90 -16.76
CA LEU A 216 0.42 -16.20 -15.91
C LEU A 216 0.05 -16.24 -14.42
N PHE A 217 -0.74 -15.29 -13.96
CA PHE A 217 -1.08 -15.16 -12.55
C PHE A 217 -2.07 -16.24 -12.12
N ALA A 218 -3.08 -16.52 -12.95
CA ALA A 218 -4.04 -17.58 -12.71
C ALA A 218 -3.35 -18.95 -12.66
N ASP A 219 -2.41 -19.20 -13.57
CA ASP A 219 -1.69 -20.49 -13.65
C ASP A 219 -0.70 -20.66 -12.47
N VAL A 220 -0.05 -19.59 -12.01
CA VAL A 220 0.74 -19.60 -10.77
C VAL A 220 -0.15 -19.93 -9.57
N LEU A 221 -1.29 -19.24 -9.42
CA LEU A 221 -2.23 -19.49 -8.33
C LEU A 221 -2.76 -20.93 -8.35
N ALA A 222 -3.16 -21.42 -9.52
CA ALA A 222 -3.65 -22.78 -9.69
C ALA A 222 -2.58 -23.83 -9.33
N ALA A 223 -1.33 -23.58 -9.71
CA ALA A 223 -0.20 -24.46 -9.36
C ALA A 223 0.04 -24.50 -7.85
N GLU A 224 0.01 -23.35 -7.17
CA GLU A 224 0.20 -23.28 -5.72
C GLU A 224 -0.94 -23.94 -4.96
N ARG A 225 -2.20 -23.72 -5.39
CA ARG A 225 -3.38 -24.40 -4.82
C ARG A 225 -3.36 -25.90 -5.05
N LYS A 226 -2.84 -26.36 -6.19
CA LYS A 226 -2.69 -27.80 -6.48
C LYS A 226 -1.59 -28.46 -5.64
N ALA A 227 -0.50 -27.74 -5.39
CA ALA A 227 0.64 -28.27 -4.65
C ALA A 227 0.43 -28.21 -3.13
N GLU A 228 -0.30 -27.20 -2.62
CA GLU A 228 -0.62 -26.92 -1.21
C GLU A 228 0.58 -26.70 -0.27
N THR A 229 1.79 -27.09 -0.68
CA THR A 229 3.02 -27.05 0.13
C THR A 229 3.33 -25.65 0.69
N ARG A 230 3.05 -24.60 -0.07
CA ARG A 230 3.30 -23.20 0.31
C ARG A 230 2.05 -22.39 0.62
N VAL A 231 0.86 -23.00 0.60
CA VAL A 231 -0.38 -22.33 1.02
C VAL A 231 -0.33 -22.10 2.53
N VAL A 232 -0.57 -20.87 2.95
CA VAL A 232 -0.57 -20.45 4.37
C VAL A 232 -1.99 -20.42 4.91
N ALA A 233 -2.92 -19.86 4.15
CA ALA A 233 -4.34 -19.81 4.46
C ALA A 233 -5.16 -19.71 3.17
N ALA A 234 -6.38 -20.22 3.17
CA ALA A 234 -7.30 -20.08 2.04
C ALA A 234 -8.75 -20.06 2.54
N ASN A 235 -9.63 -19.43 1.77
CA ASN A 235 -11.07 -19.56 1.89
C ASN A 235 -11.68 -19.70 0.47
N GLU A 236 -13.01 -19.58 0.36
CA GLU A 236 -13.72 -19.70 -0.92
C GLU A 236 -13.21 -18.73 -1.98
N HIS A 237 -12.91 -17.49 -1.59
CA HIS A 237 -12.58 -16.41 -2.51
C HIS A 237 -11.09 -16.11 -2.60
N TRP A 238 -10.29 -16.38 -1.57
CA TRP A 238 -8.90 -15.94 -1.47
C TRP A 238 -7.95 -17.09 -1.11
N THR A 239 -6.73 -17.02 -1.64
CA THR A 239 -5.62 -17.89 -1.25
C THR A 239 -4.41 -17.05 -0.89
N ALA A 240 -3.86 -17.26 0.31
CA ALA A 240 -2.60 -16.72 0.77
C ALA A 240 -1.51 -17.81 0.73
N PHE A 241 -0.41 -17.55 0.05
CA PHE A 241 0.69 -18.51 -0.10
C PHE A 241 2.04 -17.80 -0.11
N VAL A 242 3.10 -18.51 0.28
CA VAL A 242 4.48 -18.06 0.07
C VAL A 242 4.86 -18.37 -1.38
N PRO A 243 5.25 -17.41 -2.22
CA PRO A 243 5.60 -17.72 -3.60
C PRO A 243 6.86 -18.60 -3.66
N ALA A 244 6.88 -19.59 -4.56
CA ALA A 244 8.06 -20.44 -4.78
C ALA A 244 9.36 -19.65 -5.10
N ALA A 245 9.23 -18.42 -5.59
CA ALA A 245 10.34 -17.50 -5.87
C ALA A 245 10.32 -16.26 -4.95
N ALA A 246 10.08 -16.46 -3.65
CA ALA A 246 10.08 -15.39 -2.64
C ALA A 246 11.43 -14.67 -2.58
N ARG A 247 11.39 -13.34 -2.61
CA ARG A 247 12.55 -12.44 -2.54
C ARG A 247 12.95 -12.12 -1.09
N TRP A 248 11.97 -12.19 -0.19
CA TRP A 248 12.12 -11.86 1.23
C TRP A 248 12.02 -13.09 2.14
N PRO A 249 12.63 -13.05 3.34
CA PRO A 249 12.62 -14.17 4.28
C PRO A 249 11.20 -14.68 4.57
N PHE A 250 10.27 -13.75 4.78
CA PHE A 250 8.84 -14.01 4.85
C PHE A 250 8.15 -13.11 3.84
N GLU A 251 7.60 -13.74 2.80
CA GLU A 251 6.82 -13.10 1.74
C GLU A 251 5.54 -13.92 1.57
N VAL A 252 4.39 -13.25 1.57
CA VAL A 252 3.09 -13.87 1.34
C VAL A 252 2.40 -13.10 0.24
N HIS A 253 1.91 -13.82 -0.75
CA HIS A 253 1.03 -13.28 -1.76
C HIS A 253 -0.40 -13.71 -1.44
N VAL A 254 -1.34 -12.78 -1.52
CA VAL A 254 -2.77 -13.03 -1.32
C VAL A 254 -3.50 -12.72 -2.61
N TYR A 255 -4.03 -13.77 -3.25
CA TYR A 255 -4.71 -13.69 -4.53
C TYR A 255 -6.20 -13.94 -4.36
N LEU A 256 -7.02 -13.17 -5.07
CA LEU A 256 -8.41 -13.55 -5.32
C LEU A 256 -8.38 -14.79 -6.23
N ASN A 257 -9.23 -15.77 -5.95
CA ASN A 257 -9.31 -17.02 -6.72
C ASN A 257 -9.88 -16.76 -8.12
N ARG A 258 -10.71 -15.73 -8.26
CA ARG A 258 -11.23 -15.20 -9.51
C ARG A 258 -10.32 -14.07 -10.01
N ARG A 259 -10.10 -14.01 -11.31
CA ARG A 259 -9.34 -12.91 -11.92
C ARG A 259 -10.18 -11.62 -11.92
N VAL A 260 -9.64 -10.57 -11.31
CA VAL A 260 -10.12 -9.19 -11.43
C VAL A 260 -8.94 -8.23 -11.61
N PRO A 261 -9.14 -7.07 -12.26
CA PRO A 261 -8.04 -6.14 -12.53
C PRO A 261 -7.67 -5.24 -11.34
N ASP A 262 -8.62 -4.91 -10.45
CA ASP A 262 -8.45 -3.90 -9.40
C ASP A 262 -9.42 -4.09 -8.24
N LEU A 263 -9.20 -3.35 -7.15
CA LEU A 263 -10.02 -3.39 -5.93
C LEU A 263 -11.49 -3.02 -6.16
N GLY A 264 -11.77 -2.13 -7.12
CA GLY A 264 -13.13 -1.73 -7.48
C GLY A 264 -13.94 -2.85 -8.16
N SER A 265 -13.28 -3.92 -8.58
CA SER A 265 -13.90 -5.07 -9.26
C SER A 265 -14.26 -6.23 -8.31
N LEU A 266 -13.97 -6.09 -7.01
CA LEU A 266 -14.40 -7.04 -5.98
C LEU A 266 -15.90 -6.94 -5.75
N ASP A 267 -16.58 -8.08 -5.60
CA ASP A 267 -17.96 -8.09 -5.10
C ASP A 267 -18.01 -8.05 -3.56
N ALA A 268 -19.23 -8.03 -3.00
CA ALA A 268 -19.43 -7.91 -1.55
C ALA A 268 -18.96 -9.15 -0.78
N GLU A 269 -19.15 -10.35 -1.32
CA GLU A 269 -18.76 -11.61 -0.67
C GLU A 269 -17.23 -11.75 -0.67
N GLU A 270 -16.60 -11.42 -1.79
CA GLU A 270 -15.15 -11.40 -1.94
C GLU A 270 -14.48 -10.40 -1.00
N ARG A 271 -15.02 -9.18 -0.84
CA ARG A 271 -14.49 -8.21 0.13
C ARG A 271 -14.67 -8.68 1.57
N ALA A 272 -15.86 -9.17 1.92
CA ALA A 272 -16.14 -9.66 3.27
C ALA A 272 -15.25 -10.85 3.66
N ALA A 273 -14.94 -11.72 2.70
CA ALA A 273 -14.06 -12.88 2.92
C ALA A 273 -12.58 -12.51 3.11
N PHE A 274 -12.14 -11.32 2.67
CA PHE A 274 -10.73 -10.92 2.78
C PHE A 274 -10.31 -10.68 4.24
N GLY A 275 -11.13 -9.98 5.03
CA GLY A 275 -10.77 -9.54 6.39
C GLY A 275 -10.33 -10.66 7.34
N PRO A 276 -11.14 -11.72 7.53
CA PRO A 276 -10.76 -12.86 8.37
C PRO A 276 -9.49 -13.58 7.89
N LEU A 277 -9.32 -13.73 6.58
CA LEU A 277 -8.14 -14.40 6.01
C LEU A 277 -6.88 -13.55 6.21
N TYR A 278 -6.94 -12.27 5.84
CA TYR A 278 -5.77 -11.41 5.88
C TYR A 278 -5.31 -11.07 7.30
N THR A 279 -6.23 -10.78 8.21
CA THR A 279 -5.87 -10.58 9.63
C THR A 279 -5.28 -11.86 10.24
N GLY A 280 -5.77 -13.04 9.85
CA GLY A 280 -5.18 -14.32 10.24
C GLY A 280 -3.75 -14.55 9.72
N VAL A 281 -3.44 -14.06 8.51
CA VAL A 281 -2.06 -14.05 7.96
C VAL A 281 -1.15 -13.10 8.73
N LEU A 282 -1.64 -11.89 9.05
CA LEU A 282 -0.87 -10.91 9.83
C LEU A 282 -0.57 -11.40 11.25
N ARG A 283 -1.55 -12.03 11.93
CA ARG A 283 -1.34 -12.64 13.26
C ARG A 283 -0.30 -13.77 13.22
N ARG A 284 -0.30 -14.59 12.16
CA ARG A 284 0.75 -15.61 11.95
C ARG A 284 2.13 -14.98 11.80
N LEU A 285 2.24 -13.87 11.07
CA LEU A 285 3.51 -13.14 10.98
C LEU A 285 3.97 -12.60 12.34
N ASP A 286 3.06 -12.03 13.13
CA ASP A 286 3.35 -11.51 14.48
C ASP A 286 3.76 -12.62 15.46
N GLY A 287 3.20 -13.82 15.31
CA GLY A 287 3.52 -14.97 16.15
C GLY A 287 4.92 -15.54 15.94
N LEU A 288 5.53 -15.37 14.77
CA LEU A 288 6.79 -16.05 14.40
C LEU A 288 7.93 -15.83 15.40
N PHE A 289 8.04 -14.63 15.96
CA PHE A 289 9.19 -14.23 16.78
C PHE A 289 8.82 -13.63 18.14
N GLY A 290 7.55 -13.74 18.54
CA GLY A 290 7.05 -13.19 19.81
C GLY A 290 7.09 -11.66 19.90
N VAL A 291 7.26 -10.97 18.77
CA VAL A 291 7.25 -9.51 18.64
C VAL A 291 6.53 -9.14 17.34
N PRO A 292 5.86 -7.99 17.27
CA PRO A 292 5.21 -7.54 16.04
C PRO A 292 6.18 -7.51 14.85
N MET A 293 5.78 -8.12 13.74
CA MET A 293 6.59 -8.25 12.55
C MET A 293 6.59 -6.94 11.74
N PRO A 294 7.73 -6.30 11.45
CA PRO A 294 7.73 -5.20 10.49
C PRO A 294 7.39 -5.74 9.10
N TYR A 295 6.54 -5.05 8.33
CA TYR A 295 6.20 -5.49 6.99
C TYR A 295 5.85 -4.34 6.05
N VAL A 296 6.02 -4.59 4.76
CA VAL A 296 5.41 -3.82 3.68
C VAL A 296 4.31 -4.68 3.08
N ALA A 297 3.10 -4.13 2.96
CA ALA A 297 1.97 -4.76 2.29
C ALA A 297 1.49 -3.85 1.18
N ALA A 298 1.24 -4.40 -0.01
CA ALA A 298 0.87 -3.58 -1.15
C ALA A 298 -0.06 -4.29 -2.12
N TRP A 299 -1.04 -3.55 -2.62
CA TRP A 299 -1.94 -3.98 -3.68
C TRP A 299 -1.27 -3.79 -5.05
N HIS A 300 -1.23 -4.87 -5.80
CA HIS A 300 -0.87 -4.89 -7.20
C HIS A 300 -2.15 -5.03 -8.02
N GLN A 301 -2.44 -4.01 -8.82
CA GLN A 301 -3.63 -3.89 -9.66
C GLN A 301 -3.27 -3.32 -11.03
N ALA A 302 -4.20 -3.37 -11.97
CA ALA A 302 -4.01 -2.87 -13.33
C ALA A 302 -3.60 -1.38 -13.32
N PRO A 303 -2.66 -0.97 -14.19
CA PRO A 303 -2.50 0.43 -14.54
C PRO A 303 -3.79 1.03 -15.10
N VAL A 304 -3.87 2.36 -15.08
CA VAL A 304 -5.06 3.11 -15.47
C VAL A 304 -5.35 2.97 -16.97
N ARG A 305 -4.31 3.02 -17.80
CA ARG A 305 -4.44 3.14 -19.27
C ARG A 305 -4.02 1.90 -20.06
N GLU A 306 -3.32 0.96 -19.44
CA GLU A 306 -2.74 -0.19 -20.13
C GLU A 306 -2.75 -1.46 -19.28
N GLY A 307 -2.61 -2.62 -19.92
CA GLY A 307 -2.36 -3.91 -19.25
C GLY A 307 -3.52 -4.46 -18.41
N ARG A 308 -4.73 -3.88 -18.47
CA ARG A 308 -5.91 -4.37 -17.73
C ARG A 308 -6.31 -5.80 -18.09
N ASP A 309 -6.08 -6.22 -19.33
CA ASP A 309 -6.29 -7.58 -19.82
C ASP A 309 -5.23 -8.59 -19.35
N LEU A 310 -4.10 -8.09 -18.83
CA LEU A 310 -2.97 -8.89 -18.30
C LEU A 310 -2.90 -8.89 -16.78
N ALA A 311 -3.33 -7.80 -16.15
CA ALA A 311 -3.21 -7.62 -14.72
C ALA A 311 -4.11 -8.59 -13.96
N TYR A 312 -3.70 -8.90 -12.73
CA TYR A 312 -4.44 -9.73 -11.80
C TYR A 312 -4.30 -9.09 -10.42
N LEU A 313 -5.41 -8.70 -9.80
CA LEU A 313 -5.41 -8.11 -8.47
C LEU A 313 -4.84 -9.10 -7.45
N HIS A 314 -3.81 -8.66 -6.73
CA HIS A 314 -3.26 -9.40 -5.61
C HIS A 314 -2.56 -8.47 -4.62
N LEU A 315 -2.43 -8.94 -3.39
CA LEU A 315 -1.63 -8.26 -2.38
C LEU A 315 -0.29 -8.99 -2.24
N GLN A 316 0.81 -8.23 -2.20
CA GLN A 316 2.12 -8.73 -1.79
C GLN A 316 2.46 -8.17 -0.43
N LEU A 317 2.76 -9.07 0.51
CA LEU A 317 3.16 -8.77 1.88
C LEU A 317 4.56 -9.33 2.10
N PHE A 318 5.50 -8.54 2.59
CA PHE A 318 6.83 -9.02 2.91
C PHE A 318 7.43 -8.36 4.14
N SER A 319 8.28 -9.11 4.84
CA SER A 319 9.02 -8.63 6.00
C SER A 319 10.53 -8.66 5.74
N ILE A 320 11.23 -7.70 6.35
CA ILE A 320 12.69 -7.67 6.38
C ILE A 320 13.26 -8.52 7.53
N ARG A 321 12.46 -8.95 8.50
CA ARG A 321 12.97 -9.69 9.67
C ARG A 321 13.09 -11.18 9.34
N ARG A 322 14.29 -11.74 9.52
CA ARG A 322 14.57 -13.18 9.31
C ARG A 322 14.70 -13.98 10.61
N ALA A 323 14.87 -13.32 11.74
CA ALA A 323 14.90 -13.92 13.08
C ALA A 323 14.58 -12.85 14.15
N PRO A 324 14.35 -13.18 15.43
CA PRO A 324 13.88 -12.24 16.47
C PRO A 324 14.68 -10.94 16.61
N GLN A 325 15.97 -10.92 16.27
CA GLN A 325 16.81 -9.72 16.28
C GLN A 325 17.65 -9.55 15.00
N LYS A 326 17.28 -10.24 13.91
CA LYS A 326 18.04 -10.20 12.66
C LYS A 326 17.17 -9.68 11.54
N LEU A 327 17.57 -8.52 11.01
CA LEU A 327 16.99 -7.94 9.81
C LEU A 327 17.80 -8.36 8.57
N LYS A 328 17.11 -8.51 7.45
CA LYS A 328 17.66 -8.56 6.10
C LYS A 328 17.77 -7.12 5.63
N TYR A 329 19.00 -6.70 5.39
CA TYR A 329 19.30 -5.43 4.73
C TYR A 329 19.53 -5.71 3.26
N LEU A 330 18.88 -4.94 2.38
CA LEU A 330 19.19 -4.98 0.95
C LEU A 330 20.55 -4.30 0.74
N ALA A 331 21.58 -5.09 0.47
CA ALA A 331 22.95 -4.62 0.30
C ALA A 331 23.33 -4.58 -1.20
N GLY A 332 24.58 -4.85 -1.55
CA GLY A 332 25.07 -4.71 -2.92
C GLY A 332 24.31 -5.54 -3.96
N SER A 333 23.99 -6.81 -3.66
CA SER A 333 23.30 -7.68 -4.64
C SER A 333 21.90 -7.14 -4.96
N GLU A 334 21.10 -6.85 -3.94
CA GLU A 334 19.72 -6.41 -4.13
C GLU A 334 19.63 -4.94 -4.54
N SER A 335 20.38 -4.05 -3.88
CA SER A 335 20.25 -2.60 -4.08
C SER A 335 21.04 -2.09 -5.29
N ALA A 336 22.18 -2.71 -5.64
CA ALA A 336 22.99 -2.27 -6.79
C ALA A 336 22.68 -3.06 -8.07
N MET A 337 22.40 -4.37 -7.95
CA MET A 337 22.18 -5.25 -9.12
C MET A 337 20.73 -5.68 -9.31
N GLY A 338 19.83 -5.40 -8.36
CA GLY A 338 18.45 -5.91 -8.40
C GLY A 338 18.36 -7.44 -8.26
N ALA A 339 19.44 -8.11 -7.86
CA ALA A 339 19.54 -9.57 -7.79
C ALA A 339 19.27 -10.05 -6.36
N PHE A 340 18.12 -10.69 -6.16
CA PHE A 340 17.65 -11.13 -4.83
C PHE A 340 18.24 -12.48 -4.44
N VAL A 341 18.77 -12.55 -3.21
CA VAL A 341 19.21 -13.81 -2.57
C VAL A 341 18.36 -14.02 -1.32
N ASN A 342 17.69 -15.17 -1.21
CA ASN A 342 16.87 -15.49 -0.05
C ASN A 342 17.51 -16.62 0.76
N ASP A 343 17.76 -16.36 2.04
CA ASP A 343 18.36 -17.34 2.96
C ASP A 343 17.32 -18.27 3.59
N VAL A 344 16.03 -18.03 3.35
CA VAL A 344 14.92 -18.84 3.87
C VAL A 344 14.24 -19.54 2.69
N LEU A 345 14.14 -20.87 2.78
CA LEU A 345 13.38 -21.65 1.79
C LEU A 345 11.89 -21.29 1.86
N PRO A 346 11.24 -20.98 0.73
CA PRO A 346 9.81 -20.64 0.70
C PRO A 346 8.90 -21.69 1.36
N GLU A 347 9.20 -22.98 1.18
CA GLU A 347 8.45 -24.09 1.78
C GLU A 347 8.56 -24.08 3.32
N GLU A 348 9.75 -23.75 3.82
CA GLU A 348 10.02 -23.66 5.25
C GLU A 348 9.36 -22.41 5.86
N ALA A 349 9.41 -21.27 5.17
CA ALA A 349 8.69 -20.06 5.58
C ALA A 349 7.19 -20.32 5.67
N ALA A 350 6.60 -20.97 4.66
CA ALA A 350 5.18 -21.34 4.67
C ALA A 350 4.84 -22.29 5.82
N ARG A 351 5.69 -23.28 6.08
CA ARG A 351 5.53 -24.21 7.19
C ARG A 351 5.55 -23.46 8.53
N GLN A 352 6.52 -22.58 8.76
CA GLN A 352 6.62 -21.80 9.99
C GLN A 352 5.41 -20.89 10.22
N LEU A 353 4.90 -20.26 9.15
CA LEU A 353 3.69 -19.42 9.21
C LEU A 353 2.44 -20.23 9.55
N ARG A 354 2.29 -21.44 8.98
CA ARG A 354 1.16 -22.32 9.29
C ARG A 354 1.14 -22.78 10.75
N THR A 355 2.31 -23.04 11.33
CA THR A 355 2.41 -23.54 12.72
C THR A 355 2.18 -22.47 13.79
N GLN A 356 1.97 -21.21 13.41
CA GLN A 356 1.56 -20.17 14.35
C GLN A 356 0.05 -20.27 14.58
N ASP A 357 -0.36 -21.24 15.41
CA ASP A 357 -1.77 -21.53 15.72
C ASP A 357 -2.33 -20.72 16.90
N ASN A 358 -1.55 -19.81 17.48
CA ASN A 358 -1.84 -19.21 18.79
C ASN A 358 -1.99 -17.68 18.78
N PHE A 359 -2.83 -17.10 17.90
CA PHE A 359 -3.28 -15.70 18.04
C PHE A 359 -4.68 -15.45 17.47
#